data_AF-A0A2N2EL57-F1
#
_entry.id   AF-A0A2N2EL57-F1
#
_cell.length_a   1.000
_cell.length_b   1.000
_cell.length_c   1.000
_cell.angle_alpha   90.00
_cell.angle_beta   90.00
_cell.angle_gamma   90.00
#
_symmetry.space_group_name_H-M   'P 1'
#
loop_
_entity.id
_entity.type
_entity.pdbx_description
1 polymer ?
#
loop_
_entity_poly.entity_id
_entity_poly.type
_entity_poly.pdbx_seq_one_letter_code
_entity_poly.pdbx_strand_id
1 'polypeptide(L)'
;MKKWLILGIVALLALIYGLQVLMRGRQAEFVPAPGSATQEQQGVALPAGAGDAGLPDSQYAAEAGLRASSTYGSMLAMQGQIYDKELCPGVSFNKILADHGRVWGHTAKSVSFSPDESKRVYTLLARYVACSGLARKDPNTCDHLPGEGEGVKFYASPNYACRGEYTEVSFGAYAAGKEKSDLPCEMFLYGDIIKDSGLNKPEFCGAAVTGLDNMCEALVKHAPKVSAAQCRSIFPASNSDCDGDALCLNRRGIYQAFKAGKTSACPKGYQQMCEAYEKGTSAPCADLLAETGEFYCATLGKLQKKTGGFAGFTEEETKALIAEQAKKKKEEEELLKQTKALDEQVSKRAKELMKGR
;
A
#
# COMPACT_ATOMS: atom_id res chain seq x y z
N MET A 1 0.83 -4.57 56.75
CA MET A 1 0.43 -3.84 55.52
C MET A 1 0.79 -4.57 54.22
N LYS A 2 1.97 -5.21 54.08
CA LYS A 2 2.37 -5.91 52.84
C LYS A 2 1.47 -7.08 52.39
N LYS A 3 0.81 -7.79 53.32
CA LYS A 3 -0.08 -8.94 52.99
C LYS A 3 -1.38 -8.52 52.29
N TRP A 4 -1.89 -7.33 52.57
CA TRP A 4 -3.11 -6.79 51.94
C TRP A 4 -2.85 -6.30 50.51
N LEU A 5 -1.64 -5.82 50.24
CA LEU A 5 -1.25 -5.36 48.90
C LEU A 5 -1.10 -6.54 47.92
N ILE A 6 -0.57 -7.68 48.38
CA ILE A 6 -0.49 -8.91 47.58
C ILE A 6 -1.90 -9.46 47.28
N LEU A 7 -2.80 -9.47 48.28
CA LEU A 7 -4.20 -9.86 48.09
C LEU A 7 -4.93 -8.96 47.08
N GLY A 8 -4.65 -7.65 47.10
CA GLY A 8 -5.20 -6.70 46.11
C GLY A 8 -4.73 -6.99 44.68
N ILE A 9 -3.44 -7.29 44.49
CA ILE A 9 -2.87 -7.60 43.17
C ILE A 9 -3.44 -8.92 42.62
N VAL A 10 -3.58 -9.95 43.46
CA VAL A 10 -4.14 -11.24 43.04
C VAL A 10 -5.63 -11.11 42.67
N ALA A 11 -6.40 -10.33 43.43
CA ALA A 11 -7.80 -10.05 43.11
C ALA A 11 -7.95 -9.27 41.79
N LEU A 12 -7.06 -8.31 41.53
CA LEU A 12 -7.08 -7.52 40.29
C LEU A 12 -6.74 -8.38 39.06
N LEU A 13 -5.75 -9.27 39.17
CA LEU A 13 -5.39 -10.20 38.09
C LEU A 13 -6.52 -11.19 37.79
N ALA A 14 -7.20 -11.70 38.82
CA ALA A 14 -8.37 -12.57 38.64
C ALA A 14 -9.52 -11.84 37.93
N LEU A 15 -9.74 -10.55 38.23
CA LEU A 15 -10.76 -9.73 37.58
C LEU A 15 -10.46 -9.46 36.10
N ILE A 16 -9.19 -9.17 35.77
CA ILE A 16 -8.74 -8.98 34.38
C ILE A 16 -8.90 -10.28 33.58
N TYR A 17 -8.53 -11.42 34.18
CA TYR A 17 -8.69 -12.72 33.54
C TYR A 17 -10.18 -13.08 33.32
N GLY A 18 -11.03 -12.78 34.30
CA GLY A 18 -12.49 -12.93 34.18
C GLY A 18 -13.08 -12.10 33.04
N LEU A 19 -12.67 -10.84 32.90
CA LEU A 19 -13.08 -9.96 31.79
C LEU A 19 -12.62 -10.47 30.42
N GLN A 20 -11.41 -11.01 30.31
CA GLN A 20 -10.90 -11.59 29.06
C GLN A 20 -11.70 -12.84 28.64
N VAL A 21 -12.10 -13.68 29.60
CA VAL A 21 -12.94 -14.86 29.34
C VAL A 21 -14.36 -14.43 28.92
N LEU A 22 -14.92 -13.40 29.53
CA LEU A 22 -16.24 -12.87 29.19
C LEU A 22 -16.28 -12.20 27.81
N MET A 23 -15.18 -11.55 27.40
CA MET A 23 -15.06 -11.01 26.03
C MET A 23 -14.85 -12.11 24.97
N ARG A 24 -14.16 -13.22 25.31
CA ARG A 24 -14.05 -14.37 24.40
C ARG A 24 -15.38 -15.13 24.25
N GLY A 25 -16.23 -15.15 25.28
CA GLY A 25 -17.57 -15.76 25.21
C GLY A 25 -18.62 -14.94 24.46
N ARG A 26 -18.32 -13.68 24.07
CA ARG A 26 -19.24 -12.78 23.34
C ARG A 26 -19.00 -12.71 21.83
N GLN A 27 -18.09 -13.52 21.28
CA GLN A 27 -18.10 -13.81 19.85
C GLN A 27 -19.26 -14.77 19.56
N ALA A 28 -20.48 -14.23 19.61
CA ALA A 28 -21.65 -14.90 19.08
C ALA A 28 -21.44 -15.14 17.58
N GLU A 29 -21.75 -16.36 17.14
CA GLU A 29 -21.90 -16.71 15.73
C GLU A 29 -22.63 -15.61 14.98
N PHE A 30 -21.96 -15.03 13.99
CA PHE A 30 -22.61 -14.19 13.01
C PHE A 30 -23.41 -15.12 12.10
N VAL A 31 -24.67 -15.37 12.47
CA VAL A 31 -25.66 -15.96 11.58
C VAL A 31 -26.08 -14.85 10.59
N PRO A 32 -25.79 -14.97 9.28
CA PRO A 32 -26.31 -14.00 8.32
C PRO A 32 -27.84 -14.08 8.32
N ALA A 33 -28.48 -12.94 8.56
CA ALA A 33 -29.93 -12.82 8.45
C ALA A 33 -30.38 -13.10 7.00
N PRO A 34 -31.40 -13.93 6.77
CA PRO A 34 -31.96 -14.11 5.44
C PRO A 34 -32.88 -12.93 5.12
N GLY A 35 -32.58 -12.25 4.02
CA GLY A 35 -33.51 -11.30 3.39
C GLY A 35 -33.26 -9.83 3.70
N SER A 36 -32.41 -9.20 2.87
CA SER A 36 -32.58 -7.80 2.48
C SER A 36 -32.67 -7.81 0.97
N ALA A 37 -33.91 -7.70 0.48
CA ALA A 37 -34.25 -7.73 -0.93
C ALA A 37 -33.47 -6.67 -1.72
N THR A 38 -32.98 -7.09 -2.88
CA THR A 38 -32.73 -6.24 -4.04
C THR A 38 -33.92 -5.33 -4.26
N GLN A 39 -33.74 -4.04 -4.03
CA GLN A 39 -34.63 -3.01 -4.54
C GLN A 39 -34.29 -2.88 -6.03
N GLU A 40 -35.02 -3.60 -6.89
CA GLU A 40 -35.08 -3.28 -8.31
C GLU A 40 -35.53 -1.82 -8.45
N GLN A 41 -34.62 -0.95 -8.89
CA GLN A 41 -34.99 0.35 -9.39
C GLN A 41 -35.77 0.14 -10.69
N GLN A 42 -37.08 0.38 -10.62
CA GLN A 42 -37.94 0.53 -11.79
C GLN A 42 -37.31 1.56 -12.75
N GLY A 43 -37.00 1.11 -13.96
CA GLY A 43 -36.52 1.96 -15.04
C GLY A 43 -37.57 3.01 -15.42
N VAL A 44 -37.25 4.27 -15.14
CA VAL A 44 -37.98 5.41 -15.71
C VAL A 44 -37.38 5.68 -17.08
N ALA A 45 -38.22 5.64 -18.12
CA ALA A 45 -37.80 6.00 -19.47
C ALA A 45 -37.32 7.46 -19.52
N LEU A 46 -36.06 7.66 -19.90
CA LEU A 46 -35.48 8.98 -20.10
C LEU A 46 -36.13 9.65 -21.33
N PRO A 47 -36.45 10.96 -21.28
CA PRO A 47 -36.94 11.69 -22.44
C PRO A 47 -35.88 11.71 -23.54
N ALA A 48 -36.31 11.57 -24.79
CA ALA A 48 -35.45 11.66 -25.96
C ALA A 48 -34.77 13.04 -25.99
N GLY A 49 -33.47 13.08 -25.67
CA GLY A 49 -32.67 14.32 -25.60
C GLY A 49 -31.62 14.39 -24.49
N ALA A 50 -31.55 13.43 -23.57
CA ALA A 50 -30.58 13.43 -22.47
C ALA A 50 -29.14 12.98 -22.85
N GLY A 51 -28.71 13.22 -24.11
CA GLY A 51 -27.39 12.82 -24.60
C GLY A 51 -26.24 13.78 -24.26
N ASP A 52 -26.53 15.02 -23.84
CA ASP A 52 -25.51 16.09 -23.79
C ASP A 52 -25.27 16.71 -22.40
N ALA A 53 -25.76 16.08 -21.32
CA ALA A 53 -25.43 16.51 -19.97
C ALA A 53 -24.22 15.71 -19.46
N GLY A 54 -23.03 16.28 -19.61
CA GLY A 54 -21.80 15.76 -19.01
C GLY A 54 -22.02 15.48 -17.52
N LEU A 55 -22.02 14.20 -17.16
CA LEU A 55 -22.06 13.75 -15.78
C LEU A 55 -20.76 14.21 -15.09
N PRO A 56 -20.82 14.69 -13.83
CA PRO A 56 -19.65 15.21 -13.15
C PRO A 56 -18.59 14.11 -12.96
N ASP A 57 -17.33 14.45 -13.25
CA ASP A 57 -16.10 13.64 -13.23
C ASP A 57 -15.90 12.72 -12.00
N SER A 58 -16.66 12.95 -10.92
CA SER A 58 -16.53 12.26 -9.64
C SER A 58 -17.21 10.89 -9.58
N GLN A 59 -18.22 10.61 -10.43
CA GLN A 59 -18.94 9.33 -10.41
C GLN A 59 -18.23 8.26 -11.24
N TYR A 60 -17.69 8.59 -12.42
CA TYR A 60 -17.01 7.62 -13.29
C TYR A 60 -15.68 7.11 -12.73
N ALA A 61 -14.90 7.96 -12.06
CA ALA A 61 -13.68 7.52 -11.40
C ALA A 61 -13.93 6.58 -10.21
N ALA A 62 -15.12 6.66 -9.59
CA ALA A 62 -15.54 5.73 -8.55
C ALA A 62 -16.04 4.41 -9.13
N GLU A 63 -16.75 4.43 -10.28
CA GLU A 63 -17.22 3.23 -10.98
C GLU A 63 -16.09 2.45 -11.66
N ALA A 64 -15.07 3.12 -12.22
CA ALA A 64 -13.87 2.48 -12.75
C ALA A 64 -12.89 2.01 -11.66
N GLY A 65 -13.29 2.14 -10.37
CA GLY A 65 -12.48 1.75 -9.22
C GLY A 65 -11.17 2.54 -9.10
N LEU A 66 -11.01 3.69 -9.74
CA LEU A 66 -9.76 4.48 -9.74
C LEU A 66 -9.56 5.30 -8.46
N ARG A 67 -10.55 5.31 -7.56
CA ARG A 67 -10.46 5.99 -6.27
C ARG A 67 -10.24 4.98 -5.15
N ALA A 68 -9.11 5.11 -4.47
CA ALA A 68 -8.92 4.50 -3.15
C ALA A 68 -10.06 4.97 -2.22
N SER A 69 -10.51 4.09 -1.32
CA SER A 69 -11.50 4.42 -0.30
C SER A 69 -11.08 5.72 0.42
N SER A 70 -11.97 6.73 0.39
CA SER A 70 -11.81 7.99 1.12
C SER A 70 -11.90 7.81 2.63
N THR A 71 -12.18 6.59 3.09
CA THR A 71 -12.14 6.27 4.51
C THR A 71 -10.70 6.11 4.91
N TYR A 72 -10.11 7.22 5.34
CA TYR A 72 -8.75 7.33 5.84
C TYR A 72 -8.44 6.33 6.96
N GLY A 73 -9.32 5.43 7.42
CA GLY A 73 -9.09 4.34 8.40
C GLY A 73 -7.78 3.57 8.21
N SER A 74 -7.18 3.07 9.30
CA SER A 74 -5.95 2.25 9.29
C SER A 74 -5.90 1.33 8.07
N MET A 75 -4.83 1.43 7.25
CA MET A 75 -4.67 0.54 6.10
C MET A 75 -4.87 -0.90 6.54
N LEU A 76 -5.79 -1.59 5.87
CA LEU A 76 -6.00 -3.01 6.14
C LEU A 76 -4.71 -3.73 5.80
N ALA A 77 -4.14 -4.42 6.79
CA ALA A 77 -2.98 -5.29 6.60
C ALA A 77 -3.27 -6.25 5.44
N MET A 78 -2.31 -6.38 4.53
CA MET A 78 -2.43 -7.35 3.45
C MET A 78 -2.36 -8.75 4.05
N GLN A 79 -3.33 -9.60 3.72
CA GLN A 79 -3.39 -10.96 4.23
C GLN A 79 -2.40 -11.86 3.49
N GLY A 80 -1.58 -12.61 4.22
CA GLY A 80 -0.70 -13.66 3.68
C GLY A 80 0.70 -13.66 4.30
N GLN A 81 1.31 -14.84 4.38
CA GLN A 81 2.62 -15.06 5.01
C GLN A 81 3.74 -14.18 4.45
N ILE A 82 3.66 -13.80 3.17
CA ILE A 82 4.66 -12.94 2.52
C ILE A 82 4.66 -11.52 3.11
N TYR A 83 3.51 -10.99 3.53
CA TYR A 83 3.41 -9.61 4.04
C TYR A 83 3.85 -9.48 5.50
N ASP A 84 3.77 -10.57 6.26
CA ASP A 84 4.20 -10.64 7.66
C ASP A 84 5.65 -11.15 7.81
N LYS A 85 6.23 -11.69 6.73
CA LYS A 85 7.64 -12.12 6.72
C LYS A 85 8.53 -10.93 7.04
N GLU A 86 9.43 -11.13 8.00
CA GLU A 86 10.43 -10.13 8.34
C GLU A 86 11.37 -9.88 7.15
N LEU A 87 11.47 -8.61 6.77
CA LEU A 87 12.43 -8.07 5.79
C LEU A 87 13.76 -7.75 6.48
N CYS A 88 13.69 -7.28 7.73
CA CYS A 88 14.81 -7.17 8.67
C CYS A 88 14.25 -7.25 10.11
N PRO A 89 15.10 -7.35 11.16
CA PRO A 89 14.63 -7.58 12.53
C PRO A 89 13.50 -6.62 12.95
N GLY A 90 12.32 -7.17 13.20
CA GLY A 90 11.16 -6.38 13.59
C GLY A 90 10.61 -5.45 12.51
N VAL A 91 10.86 -5.69 11.22
CA VAL A 91 10.28 -4.96 10.07
C VAL A 91 9.71 -5.96 9.08
N SER A 92 8.40 -5.91 8.83
CA SER A 92 7.69 -6.63 7.76
C SER A 92 7.05 -5.65 6.80
N PHE A 93 6.53 -6.12 5.66
CA PHE A 93 5.79 -5.25 4.74
C PHE A 93 4.58 -4.60 5.42
N ASN A 94 3.77 -5.39 6.13
CA ASN A 94 2.63 -4.87 6.89
C ASN A 94 3.07 -3.88 7.97
N LYS A 95 4.26 -4.05 8.54
CA LYS A 95 4.82 -3.08 9.48
C LYS A 95 5.30 -1.81 8.81
N ILE A 96 5.90 -1.87 7.61
CA ILE A 96 6.21 -0.67 6.82
C ILE A 96 4.91 0.09 6.54
N LEU A 97 3.84 -0.61 6.15
CA LEU A 97 2.53 0.02 5.97
C LEU A 97 1.99 0.66 7.25
N ALA A 98 2.08 -0.05 8.38
CA ALA A 98 1.58 0.41 9.66
C ALA A 98 2.37 1.59 10.24
N ASP A 99 3.71 1.55 10.17
CA ASP A 99 4.60 2.55 10.76
C ASP A 99 4.47 3.90 10.05
N HIS A 100 4.19 3.91 8.75
CA HIS A 100 4.08 5.14 7.95
C HIS A 100 2.65 5.70 7.87
N GLY A 101 1.65 4.96 8.36
CA GLY A 101 0.29 5.47 8.51
C GLY A 101 -0.37 5.96 7.22
N ARG A 102 -1.24 6.97 7.31
CA ARG A 102 -2.10 7.45 6.19
C ARG A 102 -1.43 8.52 5.33
N VAL A 103 -0.45 9.21 5.90
CA VAL A 103 0.36 10.25 5.26
C VAL A 103 1.80 9.78 5.38
N TRP A 104 2.37 9.36 4.27
CA TRP A 104 3.72 8.83 4.27
C TRP A 104 4.73 9.96 4.07
N GLY A 105 5.96 9.76 4.55
CA GLY A 105 7.10 10.65 4.30
C GLY A 105 7.30 11.62 5.45
N HIS A 106 7.77 12.85 5.18
CA HIS A 106 8.19 13.85 6.18
C HIS A 106 7.24 14.13 7.36
N THR A 107 5.99 13.67 7.30
CA THR A 107 4.94 13.85 8.29
C THR A 107 4.61 12.59 9.10
N ALA A 108 5.21 11.43 8.77
CA ALA A 108 5.07 10.20 9.55
C ALA A 108 5.78 10.34 10.90
N LYS A 109 5.02 10.16 11.99
CA LYS A 109 5.42 10.31 13.40
C LYS A 109 6.57 9.40 13.88
N SER A 110 7.14 8.56 13.02
CA SER A 110 7.91 7.37 13.42
C SER A 110 9.20 7.19 12.64
N VAL A 111 9.40 7.80 11.46
CA VAL A 111 10.70 7.86 10.78
C VAL A 111 10.75 9.00 9.75
N SER A 112 11.61 10.00 9.95
CA SER A 112 11.79 11.09 8.98
C SER A 112 12.77 10.70 7.86
N PHE A 113 12.24 10.05 6.83
CA PHE A 113 12.94 9.84 5.57
C PHE A 113 13.09 11.19 4.84
N SER A 114 14.15 11.38 4.07
CA SER A 114 14.24 12.50 3.13
C SER A 114 13.16 12.39 2.03
N PRO A 115 12.89 13.45 1.24
CA PRO A 115 11.88 13.38 0.19
C PRO A 115 12.23 12.30 -0.84
N ASP A 116 13.51 12.20 -1.20
CA ASP A 116 14.00 11.23 -2.20
C ASP A 116 13.96 9.80 -1.68
N GLU A 117 14.31 9.57 -0.40
CA GLU A 117 14.18 8.26 0.24
C GLU A 117 12.71 7.83 0.33
N SER A 118 11.83 8.76 0.72
CA SER A 118 10.37 8.51 0.77
C SER A 118 9.84 8.15 -0.62
N LYS A 119 10.16 8.97 -1.63
CA LYS A 119 9.78 8.72 -3.03
C LYS A 119 10.27 7.35 -3.50
N ARG A 120 11.51 6.97 -3.18
CA ARG A 120 12.07 5.67 -3.58
C ARG A 120 11.32 4.50 -2.92
N VAL A 121 11.05 4.58 -1.61
CA VAL A 121 10.25 3.56 -0.91
C VAL A 121 8.87 3.45 -1.57
N TYR A 122 8.23 4.57 -1.91
CA TYR A 122 6.90 4.55 -2.52
C TYR A 122 6.90 3.88 -3.88
N THR A 123 7.88 4.21 -4.71
CA THR A 123 8.02 3.57 -6.02
C THR A 123 8.20 2.06 -5.89
N LEU A 124 8.99 1.60 -4.92
CA LEU A 124 9.22 0.17 -4.70
C LEU A 124 7.96 -0.55 -4.18
N LEU A 125 7.26 0.05 -3.21
CA LEU A 125 5.99 -0.45 -2.69
C LEU A 125 4.92 -0.51 -3.79
N ALA A 126 4.76 0.58 -4.54
CA ALA A 126 3.82 0.67 -5.66
C ALA A 126 4.07 -0.44 -6.69
N ARG A 127 5.34 -0.65 -7.08
CA ARG A 127 5.71 -1.72 -8.03
C ARG A 127 5.44 -3.12 -7.47
N TYR A 128 5.76 -3.37 -6.20
CA TYR A 128 5.48 -4.66 -5.57
C TYR A 128 3.97 -4.96 -5.48
N VAL A 129 3.18 -3.97 -5.06
CA VAL A 129 1.72 -4.12 -4.93
C VAL A 129 1.07 -4.23 -6.31
N ALA A 130 1.53 -3.48 -7.32
CA ALA A 130 1.09 -3.62 -8.70
C ALA A 130 1.38 -5.02 -9.25
N CYS A 131 2.61 -5.53 -9.03
CA CYS A 131 2.98 -6.90 -9.38
C CYS A 131 2.07 -7.95 -8.73
N SER A 132 1.78 -7.78 -7.43
CA SER A 132 0.87 -8.65 -6.69
C SER A 132 -0.57 -8.57 -7.20
N GLY A 133 -1.04 -7.37 -7.54
CA GLY A 133 -2.35 -7.14 -8.15
C GLY A 133 -2.45 -7.78 -9.53
N LEU A 134 -1.41 -7.69 -10.36
CA LEU A 134 -1.35 -8.32 -11.69
C LEU A 134 -1.41 -9.84 -11.61
N ALA A 135 -0.72 -10.45 -10.64
CA ALA A 135 -0.84 -11.89 -10.37
C ALA A 135 -2.27 -12.32 -10.06
N ARG A 136 -3.06 -11.47 -9.39
CA ARG A 136 -4.46 -11.71 -9.01
C ARG A 136 -5.47 -11.19 -10.03
N LYS A 137 -4.99 -10.43 -11.03
CA LYS A 137 -5.81 -9.63 -11.95
C LYS A 137 -6.80 -8.72 -11.21
N ASP A 138 -6.36 -8.15 -10.08
CA ASP A 138 -7.18 -7.31 -9.20
C ASP A 138 -6.50 -5.96 -8.95
N PRO A 139 -6.95 -4.87 -9.62
CA PRO A 139 -6.37 -3.54 -9.43
C PRO A 139 -6.66 -2.94 -8.05
N ASN A 140 -7.68 -3.44 -7.34
CA ASN A 140 -8.02 -2.95 -5.99
C ASN A 140 -6.97 -3.36 -4.96
N THR A 141 -6.03 -4.26 -5.32
CA THR A 141 -4.83 -4.52 -4.53
C THR A 141 -4.04 -3.23 -4.27
N CYS A 142 -4.08 -2.25 -5.18
CA CYS A 142 -3.46 -0.94 -4.98
C CYS A 142 -4.11 -0.09 -3.87
N ASP A 143 -5.35 -0.37 -3.48
CA ASP A 143 -6.06 0.37 -2.42
C ASP A 143 -5.53 0.09 -1.02
N HIS A 144 -4.64 -0.90 -0.88
CA HIS A 144 -3.83 -1.09 0.30
C HIS A 144 -2.71 -0.04 0.45
N LEU A 145 -2.48 0.79 -0.57
CA LEU A 145 -1.51 1.88 -0.53
C LEU A 145 -2.20 3.23 -0.29
N PRO A 146 -1.49 4.19 0.33
CA PRO A 146 -2.01 5.54 0.54
C PRO A 146 -2.36 6.23 -0.78
N GLY A 147 -3.52 6.89 -0.79
CA GLY A 147 -3.98 7.76 -1.88
C GLY A 147 -3.71 9.24 -1.63
N GLU A 148 -4.67 10.08 -2.03
CA GLU A 148 -4.66 11.52 -1.74
C GLU A 148 -4.76 11.78 -0.23
N GLY A 149 -4.09 12.84 0.26
CA GLY A 149 -4.02 13.20 1.67
C GLY A 149 -3.52 14.62 1.89
N GLU A 150 -3.56 15.09 3.15
CA GLU A 150 -3.03 16.41 3.52
C GLU A 150 -1.54 16.50 3.14
N GLY A 151 -1.22 17.37 2.17
CA GLY A 151 0.14 17.55 1.64
C GLY A 151 0.58 16.56 0.55
N VAL A 152 -0.23 15.55 0.19
CA VAL A 152 0.07 14.59 -0.88
C VAL A 152 -0.96 14.71 -1.99
N LYS A 153 -0.55 15.26 -3.14
CA LYS A 153 -1.37 15.30 -4.36
C LYS A 153 -1.62 13.88 -4.87
N PHE A 154 -2.83 13.62 -5.39
CA PHE A 154 -3.22 12.31 -5.95
C PHE A 154 -2.16 11.70 -6.89
N TYR A 155 -1.66 12.47 -7.86
CA TYR A 155 -0.66 12.03 -8.85
C TYR A 155 0.73 11.72 -8.28
N ALA A 156 0.99 12.09 -7.03
CA ALA A 156 2.22 11.79 -6.31
C ALA A 156 2.03 10.64 -5.29
N SER A 157 0.82 10.08 -5.20
CA SER A 157 0.51 9.05 -4.21
C SER A 157 1.04 7.67 -4.63
N PRO A 158 1.45 6.81 -3.67
CA PRO A 158 1.81 5.43 -3.95
C PRO A 158 0.68 4.61 -4.58
N ASN A 159 -0.58 4.86 -4.22
CA ASN A 159 -1.74 4.23 -4.86
C ASN A 159 -1.81 4.56 -6.36
N TYR A 160 -1.69 5.85 -6.71
CA TYR A 160 -1.69 6.28 -8.10
C TYR A 160 -0.54 5.65 -8.89
N ALA A 161 0.68 5.65 -8.32
CA ALA A 161 1.83 4.98 -8.93
C ALA A 161 1.57 3.46 -9.13
N CYS A 162 0.98 2.79 -8.13
CA CYS A 162 0.62 1.38 -8.24
C CYS A 162 -0.38 1.12 -9.37
N ARG A 163 -1.42 1.95 -9.46
CA ARG A 163 -2.43 1.85 -10.53
C ARG A 163 -1.83 2.13 -11.89
N GLY A 164 -0.93 3.10 -12.01
CA GLY A 164 -0.18 3.35 -13.25
C GLY A 164 0.60 2.12 -13.71
N GLU A 165 1.41 1.53 -12.84
CA GLU A 165 2.21 0.33 -13.15
C GLU A 165 1.31 -0.88 -13.49
N TYR A 166 0.21 -1.08 -12.76
CA TYR A 166 -0.78 -2.11 -13.05
C TYR A 166 -1.42 -1.90 -14.43
N THR A 167 -1.87 -0.68 -14.72
CA THR A 167 -2.57 -0.32 -15.95
C THR A 167 -1.66 -0.48 -17.17
N GLU A 168 -0.39 -0.08 -17.12
CA GLU A 168 0.54 -0.27 -18.23
C GLU A 168 0.67 -1.75 -18.64
N VAL A 169 0.79 -2.65 -17.66
CA VAL A 169 0.96 -4.09 -17.94
C VAL A 169 -0.34 -4.74 -18.38
N SER A 170 -1.42 -4.50 -17.62
CA SER A 170 -2.72 -5.11 -17.90
C SER A 170 -3.34 -4.59 -19.21
N PHE A 171 -3.14 -3.32 -19.56
CA PHE A 171 -3.56 -2.77 -20.84
C PHE A 171 -2.75 -3.36 -22.01
N GLY A 172 -1.43 -3.50 -21.86
CA GLY A 172 -0.61 -4.19 -22.85
C GLY A 172 -1.05 -5.64 -23.09
N ALA A 173 -1.44 -6.36 -22.03
CA ALA A 173 -2.03 -7.70 -22.12
C ALA A 173 -3.40 -7.69 -22.82
N TYR A 174 -4.27 -6.72 -22.49
CA TYR A 174 -5.58 -6.53 -23.14
C TYR A 174 -5.45 -6.26 -24.64
N ALA A 175 -4.62 -5.29 -25.02
CA ALA A 175 -4.38 -4.95 -26.43
C ALA A 175 -3.75 -6.11 -27.22
N ALA A 176 -2.97 -6.96 -26.56
CA ALA A 176 -2.44 -8.20 -27.14
C ALA A 176 -3.45 -9.38 -27.15
N GLY A 177 -4.68 -9.16 -26.68
CA GLY A 177 -5.76 -10.16 -26.62
C GLY A 177 -5.60 -11.22 -25.54
N LYS A 178 -4.71 -11.00 -24.55
CA LYS A 178 -4.44 -11.92 -23.43
C LYS A 178 -5.36 -11.69 -22.24
N GLU A 179 -5.83 -10.46 -22.04
CA GLU A 179 -6.92 -10.16 -21.11
C GLU A 179 -8.25 -10.13 -21.87
N LYS A 180 -9.32 -10.66 -21.26
CA LYS A 180 -10.67 -10.67 -21.83
C LYS A 180 -11.62 -9.72 -21.13
N SER A 181 -11.30 -9.32 -19.90
CA SER A 181 -12.02 -8.26 -19.20
C SER A 181 -11.73 -6.90 -19.86
N ASP A 182 -12.76 -6.06 -20.00
CA ASP A 182 -12.62 -4.68 -20.46
C ASP A 182 -11.97 -3.77 -19.40
N LEU A 183 -11.84 -4.25 -18.15
CA LEU A 183 -11.34 -3.46 -17.02
C LEU A 183 -9.99 -2.76 -17.29
N PRO A 184 -8.93 -3.41 -17.83
CA PRO A 184 -7.68 -2.71 -18.12
C PRO A 184 -7.83 -1.62 -19.18
N CYS A 185 -8.73 -1.83 -20.14
CA CYS A 185 -9.04 -0.83 -21.14
C CYS A 185 -9.73 0.39 -20.50
N GLU A 186 -10.72 0.16 -19.64
CA GLU A 186 -11.41 1.22 -18.91
C GLU A 186 -10.46 2.01 -18.02
N MET A 187 -9.59 1.31 -17.27
CA MET A 187 -8.59 1.95 -16.43
C MET A 187 -7.63 2.83 -17.24
N PHE A 188 -7.25 2.41 -18.45
CA PHE A 188 -6.42 3.21 -19.33
C PHE A 188 -7.18 4.42 -19.91
N LEU A 189 -8.45 4.24 -20.33
CA LEU A 189 -9.32 5.31 -20.84
C LEU A 189 -9.48 6.47 -19.87
N TYR A 190 -9.69 6.14 -18.60
CA TYR A 190 -9.86 7.13 -17.54
C TYR A 190 -8.53 7.56 -16.90
N GLY A 191 -7.41 7.09 -17.44
CA GLY A 191 -6.06 7.52 -17.05
C GLY A 191 -5.69 8.89 -17.63
N ASP A 192 -4.74 9.57 -17.01
CA ASP A 192 -4.38 10.96 -17.34
C ASP A 192 -3.84 11.16 -18.75
N ILE A 193 -3.38 10.09 -19.39
CA ILE A 193 -2.80 10.14 -20.73
C ILE A 193 -3.88 10.45 -21.78
N ILE A 194 -5.12 9.99 -21.56
CA ILE A 194 -6.19 10.08 -22.57
C ILE A 194 -7.57 10.49 -22.03
N LYS A 195 -7.70 10.79 -20.73
CA LYS A 195 -8.99 11.20 -20.13
C LYS A 195 -9.66 12.38 -20.83
N ASP A 196 -8.88 13.31 -21.40
CA ASP A 196 -9.39 14.52 -22.07
C ASP A 196 -9.58 14.32 -23.59
N SER A 197 -9.49 13.08 -24.08
CA SER A 197 -9.60 12.77 -25.52
C SER A 197 -11.04 12.85 -26.05
N GLY A 198 -12.04 12.81 -25.17
CA GLY A 198 -13.46 12.75 -25.54
C GLY A 198 -13.90 11.41 -26.14
N LEU A 199 -13.04 10.38 -26.10
CA LEU A 199 -13.37 9.03 -26.53
C LEU A 199 -14.31 8.35 -25.54
N ASN A 200 -15.32 7.65 -26.03
CA ASN A 200 -16.15 6.79 -25.19
C ASN A 200 -15.56 5.38 -25.07
N LYS A 201 -16.04 4.63 -24.07
CA LYS A 201 -15.56 3.27 -23.77
C LYS A 201 -15.67 2.30 -24.95
N PRO A 202 -16.84 2.13 -25.62
CA PRO A 202 -16.96 1.21 -26.75
C PRO A 202 -15.97 1.49 -27.88
N GLU A 203 -15.78 2.75 -28.25
CA GLU A 203 -14.86 3.14 -29.32
C GLU A 203 -13.41 2.88 -28.94
N PHE A 204 -13.03 3.28 -27.73
CA PHE A 204 -11.67 3.12 -27.25
C PHE A 204 -11.30 1.64 -27.07
N CYS A 205 -12.15 0.86 -26.42
CA CYS A 205 -11.90 -0.56 -26.17
C CYS A 205 -12.02 -1.41 -27.43
N GLY A 206 -12.92 -1.03 -28.36
CA GLY A 206 -13.01 -1.63 -29.69
C GLY A 206 -11.74 -1.38 -30.52
N ALA A 207 -11.14 -0.19 -30.43
CA ALA A 207 -9.85 0.08 -31.07
C ALA A 207 -8.69 -0.67 -30.40
N ALA A 208 -8.65 -0.71 -29.07
CA ALA A 208 -7.56 -1.34 -28.32
C ALA A 208 -7.44 -2.85 -28.60
N VAL A 209 -8.55 -3.59 -28.80
CA VAL A 209 -8.50 -5.02 -29.13
C VAL A 209 -7.92 -5.32 -30.53
N THR A 210 -7.80 -4.31 -31.40
CA THR A 210 -7.11 -4.47 -32.69
C THR A 210 -5.58 -4.50 -32.56
N GLY A 211 -5.07 -4.26 -31.34
CA GLY A 211 -3.66 -4.20 -30.99
C GLY A 211 -3.04 -2.83 -31.24
N LEU A 212 -1.93 -2.53 -30.55
CA LEU A 212 -1.26 -1.23 -30.68
C LEU A 212 -0.81 -0.92 -32.12
N ASP A 213 -0.60 -1.95 -32.94
CA ASP A 213 -0.18 -1.78 -34.34
C ASP A 213 -1.27 -1.12 -35.22
N ASN A 214 -2.54 -1.21 -34.83
CA ASN A 214 -3.69 -0.72 -35.62
C ASN A 214 -4.62 0.23 -34.83
N MET A 215 -4.33 0.42 -33.53
CA MET A 215 -5.22 1.14 -32.62
C MET A 215 -5.43 2.59 -33.05
N CYS A 216 -4.39 3.26 -33.56
CA CYS A 216 -4.50 4.65 -33.97
C CYS A 216 -5.30 4.84 -35.26
N GLU A 217 -5.20 3.92 -36.21
CA GLU A 217 -6.00 3.90 -37.43
C GLU A 217 -7.49 3.70 -37.10
N ALA A 218 -7.79 2.94 -36.04
CA ALA A 218 -9.14 2.79 -35.53
C ALA A 218 -9.62 4.06 -34.79
N LEU A 219 -8.82 4.61 -33.88
CA LEU A 219 -9.21 5.75 -33.03
C LEU A 219 -9.39 7.07 -33.79
N VAL A 220 -8.56 7.38 -34.77
CA VAL A 220 -8.63 8.66 -35.51
C VAL A 220 -9.96 8.82 -36.25
N LYS A 221 -10.68 7.72 -36.53
CA LYS A 221 -12.03 7.76 -37.11
C LYS A 221 -13.09 8.28 -36.14
N HIS A 222 -12.88 8.10 -34.85
CA HIS A 222 -13.81 8.45 -33.77
C HIS A 222 -13.40 9.76 -33.06
N ALA A 223 -12.11 10.10 -33.05
CA ALA A 223 -11.58 11.33 -32.49
C ALA A 223 -10.81 12.15 -33.54
N PRO A 224 -11.50 12.85 -34.46
CA PRO A 224 -10.85 13.58 -35.57
C PRO A 224 -9.95 14.74 -35.13
N LYS A 225 -10.02 15.15 -33.84
CA LYS A 225 -9.14 16.17 -33.26
C LYS A 225 -7.78 15.61 -32.82
N VAL A 226 -7.64 14.29 -32.71
CA VAL A 226 -6.38 13.63 -32.35
C VAL A 226 -5.68 13.26 -33.65
N SER A 227 -4.50 13.84 -33.89
CA SER A 227 -3.69 13.45 -35.04
C SER A 227 -3.17 12.02 -34.88
N ALA A 228 -2.96 11.31 -36.01
CA ALA A 228 -2.37 9.97 -35.98
C ALA A 228 -1.00 9.95 -35.27
N ALA A 229 -0.20 11.03 -35.42
CA ALA A 229 1.09 11.17 -34.75
C ALA A 229 0.96 11.28 -33.22
N GLN A 230 0.03 12.12 -32.73
CA GLN A 230 -0.27 12.23 -31.29
C GLN A 230 -0.83 10.93 -30.72
N CYS A 231 -1.64 10.20 -31.49
CA CYS A 231 -2.09 8.89 -31.07
C CYS A 231 -0.90 7.92 -30.97
N ARG A 232 -0.01 7.89 -31.96
CA ARG A 232 1.12 6.96 -32.04
C ARG A 232 2.19 7.19 -30.98
N SER A 233 2.34 8.41 -30.45
CA SER A 233 3.21 8.65 -29.29
C SER A 233 2.66 8.03 -28.00
N ILE A 234 1.35 7.74 -27.94
CA ILE A 234 0.69 7.06 -26.82
C ILE A 234 0.55 5.56 -27.11
N PHE A 235 0.16 5.18 -28.32
CA PHE A 235 -0.08 3.81 -28.78
C PHE A 235 0.86 3.49 -29.95
N PRO A 236 2.15 3.25 -29.67
CA PRO A 236 3.16 3.09 -30.71
C PRO A 236 3.05 1.74 -31.43
N ALA A 237 3.00 1.79 -32.77
CA ALA A 237 3.15 0.60 -33.60
C ALA A 237 4.63 0.17 -33.71
N SER A 238 5.53 1.16 -33.75
CA SER A 238 6.97 1.00 -33.96
C SER A 238 7.79 1.73 -32.90
N ASN A 239 9.08 1.38 -32.75
CA ASN A 239 9.96 2.11 -31.83
C ASN A 239 10.19 3.56 -32.28
N SER A 240 10.11 3.82 -33.60
CA SER A 240 10.26 5.16 -34.17
C SER A 240 9.11 6.09 -33.80
N ASP A 241 7.93 5.57 -33.43
CA ASP A 241 6.80 6.40 -33.00
C ASP A 241 7.03 7.03 -31.61
N CYS A 242 8.03 6.56 -30.86
CA CYS A 242 8.29 6.98 -29.49
C CYS A 242 9.32 8.11 -29.36
N ASP A 243 10.07 8.47 -30.41
CA ASP A 243 11.13 9.49 -30.34
C ASP A 243 12.11 9.35 -29.15
N GLY A 244 12.33 8.11 -28.69
CA GLY A 244 13.18 7.81 -27.53
C GLY A 244 12.51 7.96 -26.16
N ASP A 245 11.23 8.32 -26.10
CA ASP A 245 10.46 8.36 -24.85
C ASP A 245 10.40 6.99 -24.18
N ALA A 246 10.87 6.92 -22.93
CA ALA A 246 11.01 5.66 -22.21
C ALA A 246 9.66 5.02 -21.88
N LEU A 247 8.62 5.82 -21.58
CA LEU A 247 7.29 5.29 -21.25
C LEU A 247 6.62 4.69 -22.48
N CYS A 248 6.67 5.39 -23.62
CA CYS A 248 6.21 4.89 -24.91
C CYS A 248 6.93 3.59 -25.30
N LEU A 249 8.27 3.57 -25.20
CA LEU A 249 9.07 2.38 -25.50
C LEU A 249 8.72 1.21 -24.56
N ASN A 250 8.50 1.48 -23.27
CA ASN A 250 8.08 0.46 -22.31
C ASN A 250 6.72 -0.13 -22.68
N ARG A 251 5.72 0.72 -22.95
CA ARG A 251 4.38 0.29 -23.33
C ARG A 251 4.39 -0.58 -24.58
N ARG A 252 5.15 -0.17 -25.60
CA ARG A 252 5.38 -0.99 -26.80
C ARG A 252 6.01 -2.33 -26.45
N GLY A 253 7.07 -2.32 -25.65
CA GLY A 253 7.80 -3.51 -25.24
C GLY A 253 6.91 -4.52 -24.50
N ILE A 254 6.05 -4.03 -23.61
CA ILE A 254 5.08 -4.85 -22.88
C ILE A 254 4.07 -5.48 -23.84
N TYR A 255 3.45 -4.69 -24.73
CA TYR A 255 2.52 -5.20 -25.74
C TYR A 255 3.17 -6.28 -26.63
N GLN A 256 4.39 -6.03 -27.13
CA GLN A 256 5.09 -6.99 -27.98
C GLN A 256 5.43 -8.29 -27.23
N ALA A 257 5.81 -8.19 -25.94
CA ALA A 257 6.06 -9.37 -25.11
C ALA A 257 4.79 -10.23 -24.93
N PHE A 258 3.63 -9.61 -24.66
CA PHE A 258 2.36 -10.34 -24.57
C PHE A 258 1.89 -10.88 -25.92
N LYS A 259 2.00 -10.11 -27.00
CA LYS A 259 1.66 -10.54 -28.36
C LYS A 259 2.48 -11.77 -28.77
N ALA A 260 3.76 -11.79 -28.43
CA ALA A 260 4.66 -12.91 -28.71
C ALA A 260 4.52 -14.09 -27.73
N GLY A 261 3.77 -13.95 -26.62
CA GLY A 261 3.71 -14.94 -25.56
C GLY A 261 5.06 -15.17 -24.85
N LYS A 262 5.85 -14.10 -24.70
CA LYS A 262 7.19 -14.14 -24.09
C LYS A 262 7.34 -13.03 -23.06
N THR A 263 6.76 -13.20 -21.87
CA THR A 263 6.80 -12.17 -20.81
C THR A 263 8.20 -11.85 -20.30
N SER A 264 9.16 -12.77 -20.44
CA SER A 264 10.57 -12.51 -20.17
C SER A 264 11.20 -11.46 -21.10
N ALA A 265 10.54 -11.12 -22.22
CA ALA A 265 10.95 -10.06 -23.14
C ALA A 265 10.34 -8.69 -22.78
N CYS A 266 9.55 -8.60 -21.71
CA CYS A 266 9.10 -7.30 -21.22
C CYS A 266 10.29 -6.40 -20.86
N PRO A 267 10.14 -5.06 -20.93
CA PRO A 267 11.18 -4.14 -20.50
C PRO A 267 11.64 -4.44 -19.07
N LYS A 268 12.92 -4.22 -18.78
CA LYS A 268 13.55 -4.60 -17.50
C LYS A 268 12.80 -4.12 -16.26
N GLY A 269 12.16 -2.95 -16.32
CA GLY A 269 11.35 -2.40 -15.23
C GLY A 269 10.01 -3.14 -14.98
N TYR A 270 9.53 -3.90 -15.97
CA TYR A 270 8.22 -4.55 -16.00
C TYR A 270 8.30 -6.08 -16.05
N GLN A 271 9.49 -6.68 -16.17
CA GLN A 271 9.65 -8.11 -16.35
C GLN A 271 8.94 -8.94 -15.27
N GLN A 272 9.17 -8.62 -13.98
CA GLN A 272 8.51 -9.33 -12.88
C GLN A 272 6.98 -9.18 -12.93
N MET A 273 6.48 -8.01 -13.32
CA MET A 273 5.05 -7.73 -13.42
C MET A 273 4.39 -8.50 -14.57
N CYS A 274 5.03 -8.56 -15.73
CA CYS A 274 4.56 -9.36 -16.85
C CYS A 274 4.56 -10.86 -16.52
N GLU A 275 5.63 -11.36 -15.89
CA GLU A 275 5.71 -12.76 -15.47
C GLU A 275 4.66 -13.10 -14.39
N ALA A 276 4.41 -12.19 -13.45
CA ALA A 276 3.38 -12.36 -12.44
C ALA A 276 1.98 -12.44 -13.05
N TYR A 277 1.68 -11.56 -14.02
CA TYR A 277 0.43 -11.59 -14.78
C TYR A 277 0.23 -12.93 -15.51
N GLU A 278 1.24 -13.42 -16.23
CA GLU A 278 1.13 -14.66 -17.00
C GLU A 278 1.04 -15.90 -16.10
N LYS A 279 1.83 -15.96 -15.03
CA LYS A 279 1.87 -17.13 -14.14
C LYS A 279 0.72 -17.15 -13.13
N GLY A 280 0.00 -16.03 -12.94
CA GLY A 280 -1.08 -15.92 -11.95
C GLY A 280 -0.62 -16.11 -10.50
N THR A 281 0.64 -15.75 -10.21
CA THR A 281 1.25 -15.92 -8.87
C THR A 281 2.18 -14.77 -8.55
N SER A 282 2.25 -14.39 -7.28
CA SER A 282 3.11 -13.31 -6.79
C SER A 282 4.57 -13.72 -6.61
N ALA A 283 4.95 -14.97 -6.95
CA ALA A 283 6.33 -15.44 -6.82
C ALA A 283 7.37 -14.56 -7.57
N PRO A 284 7.13 -14.08 -8.81
CA PRO A 284 8.05 -13.15 -9.49
C PRO A 284 8.19 -11.79 -8.78
N CYS A 285 7.25 -11.42 -7.91
CA CYS A 285 7.28 -10.16 -7.18
C CYS A 285 8.19 -10.20 -5.95
N ALA A 286 8.75 -11.36 -5.60
CA ALA A 286 9.59 -11.54 -4.41
C ALA A 286 10.83 -10.63 -4.42
N ASP A 287 11.45 -10.43 -5.59
CA ASP A 287 12.63 -9.58 -5.72
C ASP A 287 12.30 -8.10 -5.47
N LEU A 288 11.11 -7.63 -5.90
CA LEU A 288 10.64 -6.27 -5.62
C LEU A 288 10.42 -6.06 -4.11
N LEU A 289 9.88 -7.08 -3.43
CA LEU A 289 9.72 -7.04 -1.98
C LEU A 289 11.06 -7.03 -1.24
N ALA A 290 12.02 -7.84 -1.71
CA ALA A 290 13.37 -7.87 -1.17
C ALA A 290 14.09 -6.52 -1.36
N GLU A 291 14.01 -5.92 -2.56
CA GLU A 291 14.57 -4.59 -2.84
C GLU A 291 13.94 -3.51 -1.95
N THR A 292 12.61 -3.59 -1.76
CA THR A 292 11.89 -2.70 -0.83
C THR A 292 12.44 -2.83 0.59
N GLY A 293 12.56 -4.06 1.08
CA GLY A 293 13.08 -4.36 2.41
C GLY A 293 14.51 -3.88 2.61
N GLU A 294 15.40 -4.17 1.67
CA GLU A 294 16.81 -3.76 1.72
C GLU A 294 16.94 -2.23 1.78
N PHE A 295 16.28 -1.51 0.87
CA PHE A 295 16.35 -0.06 0.82
C PHE A 295 15.75 0.56 2.10
N TYR A 296 14.61 0.07 2.54
CA TYR A 296 13.93 0.55 3.74
C TYR A 296 14.77 0.35 5.00
N CYS A 297 15.24 -0.88 5.22
CA CYS A 297 16.02 -1.25 6.40
C CYS A 297 17.38 -0.53 6.43
N ALA A 298 18.03 -0.37 5.28
CA ALA A 298 19.27 0.41 5.20
C ALA A 298 19.04 1.89 5.56
N THR A 299 17.95 2.48 5.07
CA THR A 299 17.57 3.87 5.37
C THR A 299 17.24 4.05 6.84
N LEU A 300 16.42 3.15 7.40
CA LEU A 300 16.09 3.15 8.82
C LEU A 300 17.34 3.02 9.70
N GLY A 301 18.27 2.12 9.35
CA GLY A 301 19.53 1.96 10.09
C GLY A 301 20.43 3.21 10.05
N LYS A 302 20.48 3.91 8.91
CA LYS A 302 21.18 5.21 8.81
C LYS A 302 20.53 6.26 9.71
N LEU A 303 19.20 6.35 9.70
CA LEU A 303 18.45 7.29 10.53
C LEU A 303 18.61 7.02 12.01
N GLN A 304 18.53 5.75 12.43
CA GLN A 304 18.77 5.34 13.82
C GLN A 304 20.18 5.73 14.29
N LYS A 305 21.21 5.52 13.46
CA LYS A 305 22.58 5.95 13.78
C LYS A 305 22.69 7.46 13.92
N LYS A 306 22.07 8.22 13.01
CA LYS A 306 22.07 9.70 13.03
C LYS A 306 21.36 10.28 14.25
N THR A 307 20.29 9.62 14.71
CA THR A 307 19.42 10.08 15.80
C THR A 307 19.77 9.46 17.16
N GLY A 308 20.86 8.70 17.27
CA GLY A 308 21.26 8.05 18.52
C GLY A 308 20.28 6.96 19.00
N GLY A 309 19.56 6.32 18.08
CA GLY A 309 18.58 5.27 18.35
C GLY A 309 17.13 5.76 18.42
N PHE A 310 16.88 7.07 18.32
CA PHE A 310 15.56 7.69 18.40
C PHE A 310 14.98 8.04 17.02
N ALA A 311 15.12 7.12 16.05
CA ALA A 311 14.51 7.33 14.75
C ALA A 311 12.98 7.50 14.93
N GLY A 312 12.45 8.62 14.41
CA GLY A 312 11.02 8.92 14.50
C GLY A 312 10.60 9.99 15.48
N PHE A 313 11.47 10.36 16.42
CA PHE A 313 11.14 11.38 17.40
C PHE A 313 11.57 12.76 16.90
N THR A 314 10.76 13.79 17.15
CA THR A 314 11.23 15.17 17.03
C THR A 314 12.39 15.42 18.00
N GLU A 315 13.13 16.52 17.81
CA GLU A 315 14.20 16.87 18.77
C GLU A 315 13.63 17.05 20.21
N GLU A 316 12.42 17.59 20.31
CA GLU A 316 11.71 17.78 21.58
C GLU A 316 11.27 16.45 22.20
N GLU A 317 10.71 15.53 21.39
CA GLU A 317 10.34 14.19 21.84
C GLU A 317 11.57 13.35 22.23
N THR A 318 12.68 13.51 21.49
CA THR A 318 13.96 12.87 21.81
C THR A 318 14.49 13.36 23.16
N LYS A 319 14.46 14.68 23.40
CA LYS A 319 14.84 15.25 24.70
C LYS A 319 13.93 14.75 25.83
N ALA A 320 12.62 14.65 25.59
CA ALA A 320 11.67 14.13 26.57
C ALA A 320 11.94 12.66 26.91
N LEU A 321 12.20 11.81 25.91
CA LEU A 321 12.54 10.40 26.10
C LEU A 321 13.87 10.20 26.83
N ILE A 322 14.90 10.97 26.48
CA ILE A 322 16.18 10.94 27.18
C ILE A 322 15.99 11.36 28.65
N ALA A 323 15.18 12.40 28.91
CA ALA A 323 14.88 12.85 30.26
C ALA A 323 14.10 11.78 31.06
N GLU A 324 13.12 11.11 30.43
CA GLU A 324 12.35 10.03 31.07
C GLU A 324 13.24 8.82 31.37
N GLN A 325 14.11 8.41 30.45
CA GLN A 325 15.06 7.32 30.66
C GLN A 325 16.07 7.65 31.77
N ALA A 326 16.56 8.90 31.81
CA ALA A 326 17.43 9.37 32.88
C ALA A 326 16.71 9.36 34.23
N LYS A 327 15.42 9.74 34.26
CA LYS A 327 14.60 9.67 35.48
C LYS A 327 14.40 8.23 35.94
N LYS A 328 14.03 7.31 35.05
CA LYS A 328 13.87 5.89 35.37
C LYS A 328 15.17 5.26 35.89
N LYS A 329 16.32 5.57 35.28
CA LYS A 329 17.61 5.11 35.80
C LYS A 329 17.91 5.64 37.20
N LYS A 330 17.62 6.91 37.47
CA LYS A 330 17.78 7.47 38.83
C LYS A 330 16.85 6.80 39.84
N GLU A 331 15.59 6.58 39.49
CA GLU A 331 14.63 5.86 40.34
C GLU A 331 15.08 4.41 40.60
N GLU A 332 15.62 3.73 39.58
CA GLU A 332 16.17 2.37 39.70
C GLU A 332 17.42 2.33 40.59
N GLU A 333 18.33 3.30 40.45
CA GLU A 333 19.51 3.44 41.32
C GLU A 333 19.13 3.74 42.78
N GLU A 334 18.13 4.59 43.02
CA GLU A 334 17.61 4.85 44.36
C GLU A 334 16.96 3.61 44.97
N LEU A 335 16.16 2.89 44.18
CA LEU A 335 15.54 1.65 44.61
C LEU A 335 16.63 0.65 45.02
N LEU A 336 17.67 0.47 44.19
CA LEU A 336 18.78 -0.44 44.45
C LEU A 336 19.54 -0.09 45.73
N LYS A 337 19.73 1.22 46.01
CA LYS A 337 20.33 1.69 47.27
C LYS A 337 19.45 1.35 48.48
N GLN A 338 18.13 1.54 48.36
CA GLN A 338 17.20 1.19 49.42
C GLN A 338 17.16 -0.32 49.69
N THR A 339 17.19 -1.16 48.64
CA THR A 339 17.24 -2.62 48.81
C THR A 339 18.52 -3.05 49.51
N LYS A 340 19.69 -2.52 49.08
CA LYS A 340 20.96 -2.82 49.75
C LYS A 340 20.97 -2.40 51.22
N ALA A 341 20.48 -1.20 51.54
CA ALA A 341 20.38 -0.74 52.92
C ALA A 341 19.44 -1.60 53.78
N LEU A 342 18.33 -2.06 53.19
CA LEU A 342 17.40 -2.97 53.86
C LEU A 342 18.04 -4.34 54.11
N ASP A 343 18.75 -4.90 53.14
CA ASP A 343 19.46 -6.17 53.26
C ASP A 343 20.54 -6.12 54.35
N GLU A 344 21.28 -5.01 54.44
CA GLU A 344 22.24 -4.76 55.52
C GLU A 344 21.56 -4.71 56.90
N GLN A 345 20.42 -4.02 57.02
CA GLN A 345 19.66 -3.99 58.29
C GLN A 345 19.12 -5.36 58.69
N VAL A 346 18.60 -6.13 57.72
CA VAL A 346 18.10 -7.49 57.95
C VAL A 346 19.26 -8.40 58.38
N SER A 347 20.41 -8.32 57.70
CA SER A 347 21.62 -9.08 58.06
C SER A 347 22.12 -8.72 59.47
N LYS A 348 22.13 -7.43 59.83
CA LYS A 348 22.52 -6.99 61.17
C LYS A 348 21.57 -7.53 62.25
N ARG A 349 20.25 -7.42 62.05
CA ARG A 349 19.25 -7.97 62.99
C ARG A 349 19.34 -9.49 63.11
N ALA A 350 19.57 -10.20 62.00
CA ALA A 350 19.76 -11.65 62.03
C ALA A 350 20.99 -12.05 62.87
N LYS A 351 22.10 -11.31 62.74
CA LYS A 351 23.31 -11.52 63.56
C LYS A 351 23.07 -11.24 65.04
N GLU A 352 22.32 -10.18 65.38
CA GLU A 352 21.96 -9.86 66.76
C GLU A 352 21.09 -10.96 67.39
N LEU A 353 20.08 -11.46 66.65
CA LEU A 353 19.23 -12.57 67.10
C LEU A 353 20.02 -13.88 67.30
N MET A 354 21.04 -14.14 66.47
CA MET A 354 21.90 -15.32 66.58
C MET A 354 22.89 -15.25 67.75
N LYS A 355 23.23 -14.05 68.25
CA LYS A 355 24.10 -13.85 69.42
C LYS A 355 23.36 -13.83 70.76
N GLY A 356 22.02 -13.69 70.73
CA GLY A 356 21.17 -13.71 71.91
C GLY A 356 20.67 -15.12 72.32
N ARG A 357 21.23 -16.16 71.72
CA ARG A 357 21.12 -17.57 72.12
C ARG A 357 22.51 -18.05 72.48
#